data_AF-A0A2A4SDL9-F1
#
_entry.id   AF-A0A2A4SDL9-F1
#
_cell.length_a   1.000
_cell.length_b   1.000
_cell.length_c   1.000
_cell.angle_alpha   90.00
_cell.angle_beta   90.00
_cell.angle_gamma   90.00
#
_symmetry.space_group_name_H-M   'P 1'
#
loop_
_entity.id
_entity.type
_entity.pdbx_description
1 polymer ?
#
loop_
_entity_poly.entity_id
_entity_poly.type
_entity_poly.pdbx_seq_one_letter_code
_entity_poly.pdbx_strand_id
1 'polypeptide(L)'
;MSTKDDDALRDHIGRLMSNGLETKTEPFPENNFEFEAVLDELRDLDPDNLEERLVISGFVDKPYGEDEQRCLECMYYLVHRKWCDLPELAVPVEAEWWCRLWRI
;
A
#
# COMPACT_ATOMS: atom_id res chain seq x y z
N MET A 1 -2.37 19.83 1.26
CA MET A 1 -2.09 19.98 2.70
C MET A 1 -2.27 18.60 3.31
N SER A 2 -1.19 17.95 3.74
CA SER A 2 -1.27 16.70 4.51
C SER A 2 -1.87 17.05 5.88
N THR A 3 -2.94 16.38 6.28
CA THR A 3 -3.52 16.56 7.62
C THR A 3 -2.56 15.98 8.64
N LYS A 4 -2.43 16.56 9.85
CA LYS A 4 -1.53 16.00 10.88
C LYS A 4 -1.79 14.52 11.18
N ASP A 5 -3.04 14.09 11.01
CA ASP A 5 -3.47 12.70 11.11
C ASP A 5 -2.85 11.80 10.03
N ASP A 6 -2.67 12.31 8.80
CA ASP A 6 -2.04 11.55 7.71
C ASP A 6 -0.56 11.27 8.02
N ASP A 7 0.15 12.26 8.55
CA ASP A 7 1.57 12.11 8.92
C ASP A 7 1.74 11.13 10.10
N ALA A 8 0.89 11.23 11.12
CA ALA A 8 0.90 10.30 12.24
C ALA A 8 0.55 8.86 11.82
N LEU A 9 -0.42 8.70 10.92
CA LEU A 9 -0.80 7.40 10.39
C LEU A 9 0.30 6.82 9.49
N ARG A 10 0.98 7.64 8.69
CA ARG A 10 2.14 7.21 7.89
C ARG A 10 3.28 6.72 8.78
N ASP A 11 3.61 7.47 9.82
CA ASP A 11 4.62 7.06 10.80
C ASP A 11 4.23 5.76 11.50
N HIS A 12 2.94 5.58 11.78
CA HIS A 12 2.43 4.33 12.36
C HIS A 12 2.61 3.15 11.40
N ILE A 13 2.20 3.29 10.13
CA ILE A 13 2.36 2.28 9.09
C ILE A 13 3.85 1.95 8.89
N GLY A 14 4.71 2.96 8.81
CA GLY A 14 6.15 2.77 8.69
C GLY A 14 6.74 1.98 9.86
N ARG A 15 6.29 2.26 11.09
CA ARG A 15 6.70 1.48 12.28
C ARG A 15 6.21 0.03 12.22
N LEU A 16 4.98 -0.22 11.76
CA LEU A 16 4.47 -1.59 11.61
C LEU A 16 5.35 -2.39 10.65
N MET A 17 5.68 -1.83 9.49
CA MET A 17 6.56 -2.47 8.52
C MET A 17 7.99 -2.65 9.06
N SER A 18 8.58 -1.62 9.66
CA SER A 18 9.92 -1.71 10.25
C SER A 18 10.00 -2.66 11.47
N ASN A 19 8.88 -2.92 12.14
CA ASN A 19 8.78 -3.94 13.19
C ASN A 19 8.74 -5.38 12.63
N GLY A 20 8.80 -5.55 11.30
CA GLY A 20 8.82 -6.85 10.64
C GLY A 20 7.44 -7.40 10.32
N LEU A 21 6.47 -6.53 10.02
CA LEU A 21 5.15 -6.97 9.52
C LEU A 21 5.33 -7.82 8.25
N GLU A 22 5.02 -9.11 8.34
CA GLU A 22 5.07 -10.03 7.21
C GLU A 22 3.86 -9.80 6.31
N THR A 23 4.04 -9.07 5.23
CA THR A 23 2.99 -8.79 4.24
C THR A 23 3.05 -9.78 3.07
N LYS A 24 1.91 -9.98 2.39
CA LYS A 24 1.81 -10.90 1.25
C LYS A 24 2.25 -10.22 -0.04
N THR A 25 3.56 -10.05 -0.23
CA THR A 25 4.12 -9.48 -1.48
C THR A 25 3.82 -10.36 -2.71
N GLU A 26 3.67 -11.67 -2.52
CA GLU A 26 3.35 -12.64 -3.57
C GLU A 26 2.05 -13.40 -3.27
N PRO A 27 1.25 -13.76 -4.30
CA PRO A 27 1.46 -13.52 -5.73
C PRO A 27 1.19 -12.07 -6.14
N PHE A 28 2.03 -11.53 -7.04
CA PHE A 28 1.77 -10.24 -7.68
C PHE A 28 0.73 -10.45 -8.79
N PRO A 29 -0.40 -9.71 -8.79
CA PRO A 29 -1.47 -9.91 -9.77
C PRO A 29 -0.99 -9.55 -11.19
N GLU A 30 -0.87 -10.55 -12.06
CA GLU A 30 -0.43 -10.36 -13.45
C GLU A 30 -1.57 -9.94 -14.38
N ASN A 31 -2.81 -10.20 -13.96
CA ASN A 31 -4.01 -9.90 -14.72
C ASN A 31 -5.07 -9.15 -13.89
N ASN A 32 -6.09 -8.63 -14.57
CA ASN A 32 -7.13 -7.85 -13.88
C ASN A 32 -7.97 -8.69 -12.91
N PHE A 33 -8.18 -9.98 -13.20
CA PHE A 33 -8.98 -10.86 -12.34
C PHE A 33 -8.31 -11.08 -10.98
N GLU A 34 -6.99 -11.32 -10.97
CA GLU A 34 -6.23 -11.45 -9.73
C GLU A 34 -6.22 -10.15 -8.94
N PHE A 35 -6.03 -9.02 -9.64
CA PHE A 35 -6.06 -7.70 -9.01
C PHE A 35 -7.42 -7.42 -8.37
N GLU A 36 -8.52 -7.64 -9.09
CA GLU A 36 -9.88 -7.49 -8.57
C GLU A 36 -10.15 -8.43 -7.39
N ALA A 37 -9.61 -9.67 -7.40
CA ALA A 37 -9.74 -10.58 -6.27
C ALA A 37 -9.07 -10.01 -5.00
N VAL A 38 -7.88 -9.41 -5.13
CA VAL A 38 -7.22 -8.72 -4.01
C VAL A 38 -8.04 -7.52 -3.53
N LEU A 39 -8.61 -6.74 -4.46
CA LEU A 39 -9.45 -5.61 -4.10
C LEU A 39 -10.70 -6.06 -3.34
N ASP A 40 -11.34 -7.13 -3.78
CA ASP A 40 -12.50 -7.70 -3.08
C ASP A 40 -12.11 -8.20 -1.68
N GLU A 41 -10.96 -8.85 -1.52
CA GLU A 41 -10.42 -9.19 -0.18
C GLU A 41 -10.26 -7.94 0.70
N LEU A 42 -9.72 -6.84 0.16
CA LEU A 42 -9.57 -5.58 0.90
C LEU A 42 -10.91 -4.92 1.22
N ARG A 43 -11.92 -5.08 0.36
CA ARG A 43 -13.26 -4.52 0.56
C ARG A 43 -14.07 -5.28 1.61
N ASP A 44 -13.83 -6.57 1.74
CA ASP A 44 -14.43 -7.41 2.78
C ASP A 44 -13.80 -7.18 4.17
N LEU A 45 -12.60 -6.61 4.22
CA LEU A 45 -11.96 -6.22 5.47
C LEU A 45 -12.63 -5.01 6.12
N ASP A 46 -12.55 -4.99 7.45
CA ASP A 46 -12.99 -3.84 8.24
C ASP A 46 -12.09 -2.62 7.92
N PRO A 47 -12.67 -1.45 7.61
CA PRO A 47 -11.90 -0.25 7.31
C PRO A 47 -10.98 0.17 8.47
N ASP A 48 -11.31 -0.18 9.72
CA ASP A 48 -10.50 0.09 10.90
C ASP A 48 -9.29 -0.87 11.05
N ASN A 49 -9.29 -2.02 10.36
CA ASN A 49 -8.20 -3.01 10.39
C ASN A 49 -7.06 -2.67 9.41
N LEU A 50 -6.30 -1.63 9.76
CA LEU A 50 -5.16 -1.18 8.96
C LEU A 50 -4.11 -2.27 8.73
N GLU A 51 -3.76 -3.04 9.77
CA GLU A 51 -2.70 -4.05 9.70
C GLU A 51 -3.01 -5.15 8.67
N GLU A 52 -4.20 -5.74 8.73
CA GLU A 52 -4.63 -6.74 7.74
C GLU A 52 -4.67 -6.16 6.33
N ARG A 53 -5.12 -4.91 6.17
CA ARG A 53 -5.14 -4.25 4.84
C ARG A 53 -3.72 -4.10 4.28
N LEU A 54 -2.75 -3.73 5.11
CA LEU A 54 -1.34 -3.66 4.71
C LEU A 54 -0.78 -5.04 4.35
N VAL A 55 -1.15 -6.08 5.11
CA VAL A 55 -0.75 -7.46 4.85
C VAL A 55 -1.32 -7.97 3.53
N ILE A 56 -2.63 -7.79 3.28
CA ILE A 56 -3.28 -8.24 2.04
C ILE A 56 -2.75 -7.47 0.84
N SER A 57 -2.59 -6.15 0.95
CA SER A 57 -2.03 -5.36 -0.15
C SER A 57 -0.52 -5.54 -0.34
N GLY A 58 0.17 -6.29 0.53
CA GLY A 58 1.58 -6.62 0.37
C GLY A 58 2.49 -5.39 0.51
N PHE A 59 2.19 -4.48 1.44
CA PHE A 59 3.01 -3.28 1.63
C PHE A 59 4.41 -3.62 2.14
N VAL A 60 5.40 -2.92 1.61
CA VAL A 60 6.78 -2.96 2.07
C VAL A 60 7.33 -1.54 2.13
N ASP A 61 8.18 -1.29 3.12
CA ASP A 61 8.80 0.01 3.37
C ASP A 61 10.02 0.29 2.49
N LYS A 62 10.21 -0.51 1.44
CA LYS A 62 11.36 -0.49 0.54
C LYS A 62 10.93 -0.74 -0.92
N PRO A 63 11.74 -0.35 -1.91
CA PRO A 63 11.51 -0.73 -3.29
C PRO A 63 11.48 -2.25 -3.48
N TYR A 64 10.65 -2.73 -4.41
CA TYR A 64 10.48 -4.16 -4.68
C TYR A 64 10.64 -4.49 -6.17
N GLY A 65 11.14 -5.69 -6.48
CA GLY A 65 11.35 -6.16 -7.86
C GLY A 65 12.69 -5.74 -8.48
N GLU A 66 12.95 -6.21 -9.70
CA GLU A 66 14.20 -5.90 -10.44
C GLU A 66 14.29 -4.42 -10.84
N ASP A 67 13.15 -3.78 -11.09
CA ASP A 67 13.07 -2.36 -11.46
C ASP A 67 12.98 -1.40 -10.26
N GLU A 68 13.18 -1.89 -9.03
CA GLU A 68 13.03 -1.09 -7.80
C GLU A 68 11.72 -0.29 -7.79
N GLN A 69 10.60 -0.98 -8.08
CA GLN A 69 9.29 -0.36 -8.18
C GLN A 69 8.90 0.30 -6.85
N ARG A 70 8.28 1.48 -6.97
CA ARG A 70 7.96 2.35 -5.85
C ARG A 70 6.60 2.99 -6.02
N CYS A 71 5.95 3.34 -4.92
CA CYS A 71 4.71 4.12 -4.91
C CYS A 71 4.87 5.41 -5.72
N LEU A 72 6.03 6.06 -5.73
CA LEU A 72 6.29 7.24 -6.56
C LEU A 72 5.95 7.05 -8.05
N GLU A 73 6.13 5.85 -8.57
CA GLU A 73 5.89 5.50 -9.98
C GLU A 73 4.50 4.87 -10.20
N CYS A 74 3.73 4.69 -9.12
CA CYS A 74 2.38 4.12 -9.17
C CYS A 74 1.35 5.16 -9.62
N MET A 75 0.40 4.75 -10.46
CA MET A 75 -0.69 5.61 -10.94
C MET A 75 -1.59 6.18 -9.82
N TYR A 76 -1.69 5.48 -8.68
CA TYR A 76 -2.53 5.86 -7.55
C TYR A 76 -1.83 6.77 -6.53
N TYR A 77 -0.54 7.06 -6.70
CA TYR A 77 0.22 7.83 -5.72
C TYR A 77 0.10 9.34 -5.94
N LEU A 78 -0.39 10.04 -4.92
CA LEU A 78 -0.51 11.49 -4.92
C LEU A 78 0.71 12.13 -4.26
N VAL A 79 1.68 12.57 -5.08
CA VAL A 79 2.95 13.17 -4.63
C VAL A 79 2.79 14.34 -3.66
N HIS A 80 1.77 15.19 -3.84
CA HIS A 80 1.55 16.37 -3.00
C HIS A 80 1.05 16.04 -1.59
N ARG A 81 0.43 14.88 -1.39
CA ARG A 81 -0.11 14.42 -0.10
C ARG A 81 0.64 13.21 0.46
N LYS A 82 1.50 12.57 -0.34
CA LYS A 82 2.11 11.27 -0.03
C LYS A 82 1.03 10.26 0.40
N TRP A 83 0.13 9.99 -0.54
CA TRP A 83 -1.13 9.29 -0.31
C TRP A 83 -1.40 8.30 -1.44
N CYS A 84 -1.87 7.11 -1.09
CA CYS A 84 -2.38 6.13 -2.03
C CYS A 84 -3.88 6.36 -2.23
N ASP A 85 -4.27 6.86 -3.41
CA ASP A 85 -5.66 7.16 -3.77
C ASP A 85 -6.42 5.94 -4.30
N LEU A 86 -5.93 4.74 -4.03
CA LEU A 86 -6.67 3.51 -4.31
C LEU A 86 -7.87 3.45 -3.36
N PRO A 87 -9.13 3.39 -3.85
CA PRO A 87 -10.33 3.45 -3.00
C PRO A 87 -10.35 2.40 -1.89
N GLU A 88 -9.85 1.20 -2.17
CA GLU A 88 -9.83 0.05 -1.27
C GLU A 88 -8.73 0.15 -0.20
N LEU A 89 -7.77 1.06 -0.37
CA LEU A 89 -6.68 1.30 0.59
C LEU A 89 -6.82 2.68 1.22
N ALA A 90 -6.78 3.75 0.42
CA ALA A 90 -6.96 5.12 0.85
C ALA A 90 -6.15 5.43 2.13
N VAL A 91 -4.83 5.20 2.06
CA VAL A 91 -3.90 5.36 3.19
C VAL A 91 -2.71 6.27 2.83
N PRO A 92 -2.10 6.94 3.83
CA PRO A 92 -0.89 7.69 3.61
C PRO A 92 0.30 6.73 3.45
N VAL A 93 1.14 6.99 2.45
CA VAL A 93 2.28 6.14 2.07
C VAL A 93 3.51 6.98 1.76
N GLU A 94 4.72 6.43 1.88
CA GLU A 94 5.93 7.12 1.41
C GLU A 94 6.22 6.81 -0.06
N ALA A 95 7.02 7.69 -0.67
CA ALA A 95 7.41 7.58 -2.08
C ALA A 95 8.21 6.31 -2.38
N GLU A 96 9.00 5.83 -1.42
CA GLU A 96 9.93 4.70 -1.57
C GLU A 96 9.30 3.35 -1.23
N TRP A 97 8.05 3.33 -0.75
CA TRP A 97 7.35 2.11 -0.42
C TRP A 97 6.85 1.39 -1.67
N TRP A 98 6.41 0.15 -1.51
CA TRP A 98 5.78 -0.62 -2.58
C TRP A 98 4.62 -1.44 -2.02
N CYS A 99 3.65 -1.79 -2.88
CA CYS A 99 2.59 -2.72 -2.57
C CYS A 99 2.33 -3.64 -3.76
N ARG A 100 1.75 -4.81 -3.52
CA ARG A 100 1.44 -5.78 -4.59
C ARG A 100 0.38 -5.27 -5.57
N LEU A 101 -0.34 -4.20 -5.22
CA LEU A 101 -1.34 -3.55 -6.07
C LEU A 101 -0.73 -2.42 -6.93
N TRP A 102 0.60 -2.33 -6.98
CA TRP A 102 1.30 -1.35 -7.80
C TRP A 102 0.94 -1.49 -9.29
N ARG A 103 0.68 -0.36 -9.95
CA ARG A 103 0.38 -0.27 -11.38
C ARG A 103 0.91 1.02 -12.00
N ILE A 104 1.22 0.94 -13.29
CA ILE A 104 1.64 2.05 -14.17
C ILE A 104 0.66 2.25 -15.32
#